data_AF-A0A495IWH8-F1
#
_entry.id   AF-A0A495IWH8-F1
#
_cell.length_a   1.000
_cell.length_b   1.000
_cell.length_c   1.000
_cell.angle_alpha   90.00
_cell.angle_beta   90.00
_cell.angle_gamma   90.00
#
_symmetry.space_group_name_H-M   'P 1'
#
loop_
_entity.id
_entity.type
_entity.pdbx_description
1 polymer ?
#
loop_
_entity_poly.entity_id
_entity_poly.type
_entity_poly.pdbx_seq_one_letter_code
_entity_poly.pdbx_strand_id
1 'polypeptide(L)'
;MKSLGINWFIEGYVDFEHKKYVLLDYLQEINQHFNRKHLYPNLSDLIYHYNNLLSFKQNKTNLQQAFPQRLTQANIDAVKLTYQKIVEDDSSMREIEQIIAYAIYKMDPAIKTGKEIYNFVESNLFIDPVGVIPLMPNYGYFSLRNGNEKGNWVYEYQITLFEAKDDEYRSINTRFVDIYEQNLVNTPELIKSDLIYRYKHMPNPAVYYVESSVTFPLEQTLLPVVKKCLAKYIAKVA
;
A
#
# COMPACT_ATOMS: atom_id res chain seq x y z
N MET A 1 9.12 8.44 -10.17
CA MET A 1 9.12 7.03 -9.74
C MET A 1 9.22 6.20 -10.99
N LYS A 2 10.31 5.46 -11.18
CA LYS A 2 10.33 4.41 -12.18
C LYS A 2 9.60 3.21 -11.59
N SER A 3 8.53 2.79 -12.24
CA SER A 3 7.83 1.54 -11.95
C SER A 3 8.09 0.58 -13.10
N LEU A 4 8.09 -0.72 -12.84
CA LEU A 4 8.18 -1.70 -13.91
C LEU A 4 6.87 -1.70 -14.70
N GLY A 5 6.96 -1.96 -16.01
CA GLY A 5 5.77 -2.28 -16.79
C GLY A 5 5.06 -3.51 -16.19
N ILE A 6 3.73 -3.57 -16.32
CA ILE A 6 2.93 -4.67 -15.75
C ILE A 6 3.48 -6.03 -16.19
N ASN A 7 3.87 -6.15 -17.46
CA ASN A 7 4.44 -7.38 -18.02
C ASN A 7 5.90 -7.19 -18.48
N TRP A 8 6.68 -6.41 -17.74
CA TRP A 8 8.07 -6.10 -18.07
C TRP A 8 8.95 -7.32 -18.42
N PHE A 9 8.61 -8.51 -17.92
CA PHE A 9 9.35 -9.77 -18.12
C PHE A 9 9.01 -10.48 -19.46
N ILE A 10 7.93 -10.10 -20.14
CA ILE A 10 7.52 -10.64 -21.47
C ILE A 10 7.34 -9.56 -22.55
N GLU A 11 7.31 -8.28 -22.17
CA GLU A 11 7.19 -7.17 -23.12
C GLU A 11 8.54 -6.79 -23.73
N GLY A 12 8.56 -6.44 -25.02
CA GLY A 12 9.76 -6.01 -25.73
C GLY A 12 10.73 -7.15 -26.04
N TYR A 13 12.04 -6.87 -26.01
CA TYR A 13 13.07 -7.88 -26.26
C TYR A 13 13.22 -8.77 -25.01
N VAL A 14 12.84 -10.04 -25.14
CA VAL A 14 12.89 -11.05 -24.08
C VAL A 14 14.28 -11.65 -24.06
N ASP A 15 15.20 -10.91 -23.45
CA ASP A 15 16.60 -11.31 -23.25
C ASP A 15 16.93 -11.29 -21.76
N PHE A 16 17.48 -12.38 -21.26
CA PHE A 16 17.75 -12.55 -19.83
C PHE A 16 18.65 -11.45 -19.28
N GLU A 17 19.73 -11.11 -19.97
CA GLU A 17 20.68 -10.10 -19.49
C GLU A 17 20.06 -8.71 -19.47
N HIS A 18 19.35 -8.32 -20.53
CA HIS A 18 18.62 -7.06 -20.57
C HIS A 18 17.61 -6.94 -19.41
N LYS A 19 16.76 -7.96 -19.22
CA LYS A 19 15.73 -7.97 -18.17
C LYS A 19 16.33 -7.98 -16.77
N LYS A 20 17.46 -8.65 -16.58
CA LYS A 20 18.24 -8.61 -15.34
C LYS A 20 18.69 -7.18 -15.01
N TYR A 21 19.21 -6.41 -15.97
CA TYR A 21 19.60 -5.02 -15.70
C TYR A 21 18.40 -4.11 -15.40
N VAL A 22 17.29 -4.28 -16.13
CA VAL A 22 16.05 -3.54 -15.87
C VAL A 22 15.57 -3.78 -14.43
N LEU A 23 15.59 -5.04 -13.98
CA LEU A 23 15.22 -5.37 -12.60
C LEU A 23 16.19 -4.77 -11.58
N LEU A 24 17.50 -4.82 -11.84
CA LEU A 24 18.50 -4.30 -10.91
C LEU A 24 18.40 -2.77 -10.75
N ASP A 25 18.17 -2.03 -11.84
CA ASP A 25 17.91 -0.57 -11.80
C ASP A 25 16.67 -0.26 -10.93
N TYR A 26 15.57 -1.01 -11.16
CA TYR A 26 14.35 -0.88 -10.38
C TYR A 26 14.56 -1.16 -8.88
N LEU A 27 15.22 -2.26 -8.53
CA LEU A 27 15.50 -2.61 -7.14
C LEU A 27 16.44 -1.60 -6.47
N GLN A 28 17.38 -1.02 -7.22
CA GLN A 28 18.25 0.03 -6.72
C GLN A 28 17.44 1.27 -6.32
N GLU A 29 16.49 1.72 -7.14
CA GLU A 29 15.60 2.85 -6.82
C GLU A 29 14.75 2.57 -5.60
N ILE A 30 14.15 1.37 -5.49
CA ILE A 30 13.38 0.96 -4.32
C ILE A 30 14.21 1.02 -3.04
N ASN A 31 15.42 0.46 -3.07
CA ASN A 31 16.29 0.45 -1.91
C ASN A 31 16.68 1.88 -1.47
N GLN A 32 16.88 2.80 -2.43
CA GLN A 32 17.12 4.21 -2.11
C GLN A 32 15.91 4.84 -1.38
N HIS A 33 14.69 4.51 -1.80
CA HIS A 33 13.48 4.96 -1.12
C HIS A 33 13.33 4.36 0.28
N PHE A 34 13.58 3.07 0.44
CA PHE A 34 13.53 2.40 1.74
C PHE A 34 14.57 2.96 2.72
N ASN A 35 15.77 3.29 2.25
CA ASN A 35 16.80 3.97 3.06
C ASN A 35 16.34 5.35 3.57
N ARG A 36 15.48 6.04 2.82
CA ARG A 36 14.85 7.30 3.23
C ARG A 36 13.56 7.10 4.04
N LYS A 37 13.25 5.86 4.43
CA LYS A 37 11.99 5.47 5.07
C LYS A 37 10.77 5.87 4.24
N HIS A 38 10.86 5.92 2.90
CA HIS A 38 9.72 6.13 2.00
C HIS A 38 9.19 4.76 1.56
N LEU A 39 8.15 4.28 2.23
CA LEU A 39 7.68 2.91 2.06
C LEU A 39 6.73 2.76 0.87
N TYR A 40 5.76 3.66 0.78
CA TYR A 40 4.72 3.66 -0.24
C TYR A 40 4.96 4.78 -1.27
N PRO A 41 4.58 4.55 -2.55
CA PRO A 41 3.90 3.35 -3.07
C PRO A 41 4.86 2.20 -3.46
N ASN A 42 6.18 2.34 -3.27
CA ASN A 42 7.20 1.39 -3.71
C ASN A 42 7.01 -0.05 -3.20
N LEU A 43 6.66 -0.23 -1.91
CA LEU A 43 6.40 -1.56 -1.36
C LEU A 43 5.22 -2.24 -2.06
N SER A 44 4.13 -1.50 -2.31
CA SER A 44 2.96 -2.03 -3.01
C SER A 44 3.29 -2.42 -4.44
N ASP A 45 4.08 -1.60 -5.14
CA ASP A 45 4.54 -1.87 -6.51
C ASP A 45 5.41 -3.15 -6.56
N LEU A 46 6.35 -3.28 -5.64
CA LEU A 46 7.21 -4.45 -5.51
C LEU A 46 6.43 -5.73 -5.24
N ILE A 47 5.50 -5.70 -4.28
CA ILE A 47 4.63 -6.85 -3.96
C ILE A 47 3.77 -7.21 -5.17
N TYR A 48 3.22 -6.21 -5.86
CA TYR A 48 2.42 -6.43 -7.06
C TYR A 48 3.21 -7.17 -8.16
N HIS A 49 4.42 -6.70 -8.50
CA HIS A 49 5.25 -7.37 -9.50
C HIS A 49 5.68 -8.77 -9.07
N TYR A 50 6.02 -8.96 -7.80
CA TYR A 50 6.36 -10.27 -7.25
C TYR A 50 5.19 -11.27 -7.34
N ASN A 51 3.99 -10.84 -6.95
CA ASN A 51 2.78 -11.67 -7.06
C ASN A 51 2.43 -11.97 -8.51
N ASN A 52 2.66 -11.02 -9.43
CA ASN A 52 2.46 -11.26 -10.87
C ASN A 52 3.41 -12.36 -11.40
N LEU A 53 4.69 -12.31 -11.02
CA LEU A 53 5.68 -13.34 -11.38
C LEU A 53 5.32 -14.72 -10.81
N LEU A 54 4.87 -14.78 -9.55
CA LEU A 54 4.41 -16.03 -8.93
C LEU A 54 3.17 -16.59 -9.62
N SER A 55 2.18 -15.74 -9.90
CA SER A 55 0.97 -16.13 -10.63
C SER A 55 1.32 -16.68 -12.00
N PHE A 56 2.25 -16.03 -12.72
CA PHE A 56 2.71 -16.52 -14.01
C PHE A 56 3.42 -17.87 -13.90
N LYS A 57 4.32 -18.02 -12.92
CA LYS A 57 5.06 -19.27 -12.68
C LYS A 57 4.13 -20.45 -12.36
N GLN A 58 3.04 -20.21 -11.62
CA GLN A 58 2.08 -21.24 -11.22
C GLN A 58 1.08 -21.60 -12.33
N ASN A 59 0.66 -20.61 -13.14
CA ASN A 59 -0.42 -20.75 -14.09
C ASN A 59 0.06 -20.88 -15.55
N LYS A 60 1.15 -21.63 -15.78
CA LYS A 60 1.79 -21.83 -17.10
C LYS A 60 0.81 -22.23 -18.24
N THR A 61 -0.34 -22.81 -17.89
CA THR A 61 -1.38 -23.26 -18.84
C THR A 61 -2.69 -22.48 -18.84
N ASN A 62 -3.00 -21.66 -17.82
CA ASN A 62 -4.35 -21.08 -17.60
C ASN A 62 -4.38 -19.56 -17.34
N LEU A 63 -3.36 -18.82 -17.76
CA LEU A 63 -3.23 -17.37 -17.51
C LEU A 63 -4.28 -16.46 -18.16
N GLN A 64 -5.13 -16.96 -19.06
CA GLN A 64 -6.21 -16.13 -19.64
C GLN A 64 -7.12 -15.49 -18.57
N GLN A 65 -7.20 -16.09 -17.38
CA GLN A 65 -8.00 -15.62 -16.25
C GLN A 65 -7.21 -14.84 -15.18
N ALA A 66 -5.87 -14.88 -15.21
CA ALA A 66 -5.01 -14.28 -14.19
C ALA A 66 -4.52 -12.87 -14.57
N PHE A 67 -4.98 -12.32 -15.70
CA PHE A 67 -4.69 -10.94 -16.05
C PHE A 67 -5.35 -9.97 -15.05
N PRO A 68 -4.59 -9.02 -14.48
CA PRO A 68 -5.12 -8.08 -13.52
C PRO A 68 -6.21 -7.21 -14.17
N GLN A 69 -7.32 -7.00 -13.45
CA GLN A 69 -8.51 -6.23 -13.89
C GLN A 69 -8.25 -4.75 -14.22
N ARG A 70 -6.99 -4.29 -14.20
CA ARG A 70 -6.58 -2.92 -14.52
C ARG A 70 -6.14 -2.72 -15.97
N LEU A 71 -6.18 -3.76 -16.81
CA LEU A 71 -5.86 -3.65 -18.22
C LEU A 71 -7.12 -3.29 -19.03
N THR A 72 -6.99 -2.34 -19.96
CA THR A 72 -7.99 -2.09 -21.00
C THR A 72 -8.12 -3.32 -21.91
N GLN A 73 -9.32 -3.56 -22.47
CA GLN A 73 -9.60 -4.71 -23.34
C GLN A 73 -8.54 -4.89 -24.46
N ALA A 74 -8.11 -3.79 -25.08
CA ALA A 74 -7.09 -3.79 -26.14
C ALA A 74 -5.70 -4.28 -25.68
N ASN A 75 -5.31 -4.01 -24.42
CA ASN A 75 -4.04 -4.51 -23.85
C ASN A 75 -4.10 -6.01 -23.60
N ILE A 76 -5.27 -6.53 -23.21
CA ILE A 76 -5.48 -7.95 -22.93
C ILE A 76 -5.30 -8.78 -24.20
N ASP A 77 -5.84 -8.33 -25.32
CA ASP A 77 -5.77 -9.06 -26.59
C ASP A 77 -4.34 -9.06 -27.17
N ALA A 78 -3.64 -7.93 -27.11
CA ALA A 78 -2.24 -7.84 -27.56
C ALA A 78 -1.29 -8.73 -26.74
N VAL A 79 -1.51 -8.80 -25.42
CA VAL A 79 -0.71 -9.62 -24.51
C VAL A 79 -1.01 -11.10 -24.72
N LYS A 80 -2.28 -11.50 -24.91
CA LYS A 80 -2.66 -12.89 -25.23
C LYS A 80 -2.00 -13.39 -26.51
N LEU A 81 -1.94 -12.56 -27.55
CA LEU A 81 -1.42 -12.91 -28.86
C LEU A 81 0.11 -13.03 -28.86
N THR A 82 0.79 -12.16 -28.10
CA THR A 82 2.24 -12.27 -27.83
C THR A 82 2.55 -13.55 -27.04
N TYR A 83 1.70 -13.88 -26.07
CA TYR A 83 1.88 -15.07 -25.22
C TYR A 83 1.70 -16.39 -25.97
N GLN A 84 0.68 -16.53 -26.82
CA GLN A 84 0.49 -17.76 -27.61
C GLN A 84 1.73 -18.09 -28.45
N LYS A 85 2.32 -17.08 -29.08
CA LYS A 85 3.56 -17.24 -29.87
C LYS A 85 4.76 -17.67 -29.03
N ILE A 86 4.83 -17.19 -27.79
CA ILE A 86 5.93 -17.52 -26.86
C ILE A 86 5.80 -18.93 -26.30
N VAL A 87 4.58 -19.39 -25.99
CA VAL A 87 4.35 -20.76 -25.47
C VAL A 87 4.61 -21.82 -26.55
N GLU A 88 4.38 -21.48 -27.82
CA GLU A 88 4.70 -22.34 -28.96
C GLU A 88 6.21 -22.45 -29.21
N ASP A 89 7.02 -21.54 -28.65
CA ASP A 89 8.49 -21.54 -28.76
C ASP A 89 9.17 -21.96 -27.44
N ASP A 90 9.65 -23.20 -27.42
CA ASP A 90 10.38 -23.79 -26.28
C ASP A 90 11.62 -22.98 -25.85
N SER A 91 12.25 -22.21 -26.74
CA SER A 91 13.45 -21.43 -26.43
C SER A 91 13.11 -20.15 -25.67
N SER A 92 12.18 -19.36 -26.19
CA SER A 92 11.67 -18.14 -25.56
C SER A 92 11.05 -18.42 -24.19
N MET A 93 10.31 -19.52 -24.04
CA MET A 93 9.70 -19.88 -22.76
C MET A 93 10.75 -20.21 -21.68
N ARG A 94 11.85 -20.90 -22.03
CA ARG A 94 12.95 -21.18 -21.09
C ARG A 94 13.63 -19.90 -20.61
N GLU A 95 13.81 -18.93 -21.49
CA GLU A 95 14.40 -17.65 -21.14
C GLU A 95 13.52 -16.85 -20.16
N ILE A 96 12.20 -16.85 -20.38
CA ILE A 96 11.24 -16.24 -19.45
C ILE A 96 11.27 -16.92 -18.09
N GLU A 97 11.34 -18.25 -18.04
CA GLU A 97 11.47 -18.98 -16.77
C GLU A 97 12.74 -18.59 -16.02
N GLN A 98 13.86 -18.40 -16.72
CA GLN A 98 15.10 -17.91 -16.13
C GLN A 98 14.96 -16.48 -15.58
N ILE A 99 14.33 -15.58 -16.34
CA ILE A 99 14.04 -14.20 -15.91
C ILE A 99 13.19 -14.20 -14.64
N ILE A 100 12.11 -14.99 -14.63
CA ILE A 100 11.18 -15.08 -13.49
C ILE A 100 11.88 -15.64 -12.26
N ALA A 101 12.62 -16.74 -12.41
CA ALA A 101 13.34 -17.36 -11.30
C ALA A 101 14.36 -16.40 -10.68
N TYR A 102 15.13 -15.70 -11.52
CA TYR A 102 16.07 -14.67 -11.08
C TYR A 102 15.35 -13.50 -10.39
N ALA A 103 14.23 -13.04 -10.97
CA ALA A 103 13.49 -11.90 -10.45
C ALA A 103 12.88 -12.17 -9.07
N ILE A 104 12.23 -13.31 -8.89
CA ILE A 104 11.69 -13.74 -7.60
C ILE A 104 12.81 -13.78 -6.55
N TYR A 105 13.95 -14.41 -6.89
CA TYR A 105 15.10 -14.50 -5.99
C TYR A 105 15.65 -13.12 -5.59
N LYS A 106 15.69 -12.15 -6.50
CA LYS A 106 16.20 -10.80 -6.23
C LYS A 106 15.19 -9.88 -5.54
N MET A 107 13.88 -10.06 -5.78
CA MET A 107 12.83 -9.26 -5.15
C MET A 107 12.57 -9.66 -3.69
N ASP A 108 12.71 -10.94 -3.34
CA ASP A 108 12.41 -11.44 -1.99
C ASP A 108 13.14 -10.68 -0.85
N PRO A 109 14.46 -10.43 -0.92
CA PRO A 109 15.15 -9.62 0.08
C PRO A 109 14.59 -8.20 0.22
N ALA A 110 14.29 -7.52 -0.90
CA ALA A 110 13.74 -6.18 -0.88
C ALA A 110 12.33 -6.15 -0.26
N ILE A 111 11.51 -7.16 -0.52
CA ILE A 111 10.19 -7.32 0.12
C ILE A 111 10.34 -7.51 1.63
N LYS A 112 11.31 -8.34 2.07
CA LYS A 112 11.59 -8.53 3.49
C LYS A 112 11.98 -7.22 4.16
N THR A 113 12.90 -6.44 3.58
CA THR A 113 13.27 -5.13 4.08
C THR A 113 12.08 -4.18 4.17
N GLY A 114 11.23 -4.12 3.14
CA GLY A 114 10.01 -3.30 3.16
C GLY A 114 9.03 -3.73 4.25
N LYS A 115 8.87 -5.04 4.48
CA LYS A 115 8.05 -5.59 5.58
C LYS A 115 8.63 -5.25 6.96
N GLU A 116 9.94 -5.30 7.11
CA GLU A 116 10.62 -4.90 8.36
C GLU A 116 10.37 -3.43 8.67
N ILE A 117 10.47 -2.54 7.67
CA ILE A 117 10.14 -1.11 7.83
C ILE A 117 8.67 -0.94 8.20
N TYR A 118 7.76 -1.64 7.51
CA TYR A 118 6.33 -1.61 7.84
C TYR A 118 6.07 -2.02 9.29
N ASN A 119 6.63 -3.17 9.71
CA ASN A 119 6.49 -3.70 11.06
C ASN A 119 7.07 -2.75 12.11
N PHE A 120 8.18 -2.09 11.79
CA PHE A 120 8.78 -1.08 12.66
C PHE A 120 7.89 0.15 12.83
N VAL A 121 7.21 0.61 11.77
CA VAL A 121 6.24 1.70 11.88
C VAL A 121 5.02 1.24 12.68
N GLU A 122 4.46 0.08 12.37
CA GLU A 122 3.28 -0.49 13.04
C GLU A 122 3.52 -0.71 14.54
N SER A 123 4.70 -1.17 14.96
CA SER A 123 5.03 -1.38 16.38
C SER A 123 5.24 -0.08 17.17
N ASN A 124 5.47 1.04 16.48
CA ASN A 124 5.62 2.37 17.08
C ASN A 124 4.36 3.22 16.93
N LEU A 125 3.24 2.63 16.51
CA LEU A 125 1.94 3.28 16.38
C LEU A 125 1.02 2.89 17.53
N PHE A 126 0.42 3.89 18.14
CA PHE A 126 -0.60 3.77 19.18
C PHE A 126 -1.90 4.35 18.65
N ILE A 127 -3.01 3.62 18.83
CA ILE A 127 -4.35 4.01 18.39
C ILE A 127 -5.29 3.87 19.57
N ASP A 128 -5.92 4.98 19.96
CA ASP A 128 -6.88 5.01 21.06
C ASP A 128 -8.16 5.75 20.67
N PRO A 129 -9.34 5.26 21.09
CA PRO A 129 -10.59 5.97 20.88
C PRO A 129 -10.68 7.19 21.81
N VAL A 130 -11.12 8.32 21.27
CA VAL A 130 -11.38 9.53 22.06
C VAL A 130 -12.80 9.48 22.60
N GLY A 131 -12.93 9.10 23.87
CA GLY A 131 -14.22 8.96 24.55
C GLY A 131 -15.04 7.78 24.03
N VAL A 132 -16.36 7.95 23.91
CA VAL A 132 -17.27 6.87 23.51
C VAL A 132 -17.21 6.63 22.00
N ILE A 133 -17.09 5.36 21.62
CA ILE A 133 -17.19 4.88 20.24
C ILE A 133 -18.68 4.76 19.86
N PRO A 134 -19.12 5.35 18.74
CA PRO A 134 -20.51 5.24 18.29
C PRO A 134 -20.83 3.83 17.76
N LEU A 135 -22.12 3.50 17.67
CA LEU A 135 -22.60 2.23 17.09
C LEU A 135 -22.15 2.00 15.64
N MET A 136 -21.85 3.08 14.90
CA MET A 136 -21.35 3.02 13.52
C MET A 136 -19.94 3.60 13.46
N PRO A 137 -18.88 2.80 13.72
CA PRO A 137 -17.50 3.29 13.71
C PRO A 137 -16.90 3.42 12.29
N ASN A 138 -17.69 3.16 11.24
CA ASN A 138 -17.23 3.13 9.86
C ASN A 138 -16.89 4.52 9.29
N TYR A 139 -17.27 5.60 9.96
CA TYR A 139 -16.97 6.96 9.54
C TYR A 139 -16.67 7.83 10.75
N GLY A 140 -15.82 8.84 10.58
CA GLY A 140 -15.36 9.63 11.70
C GLY A 140 -14.14 10.48 11.39
N TYR A 141 -13.42 10.82 12.44
CA TYR A 141 -12.15 11.54 12.37
C TYR A 141 -11.03 10.74 13.05
N PHE A 142 -9.80 10.97 12.64
CA PHE A 142 -8.66 10.63 13.46
C PHE A 142 -7.67 11.79 13.48
N SER A 143 -7.07 12.03 14.65
CA SER A 143 -5.93 12.91 14.80
C SER A 143 -4.64 12.10 14.77
N LEU A 144 -3.64 12.58 14.06
CA LEU A 144 -2.36 11.92 13.87
C LEU A 144 -1.22 12.80 14.36
N ARG A 145 -0.49 12.30 15.35
CA ARG A 145 0.75 12.86 15.86
C ARG A 145 1.95 12.09 15.33
N ASN A 146 2.94 12.81 14.80
CA ASN A 146 4.15 12.24 14.19
C ASN A 146 5.40 12.46 15.05
N GLY A 147 5.58 11.64 16.10
CA GLY A 147 6.71 11.77 17.02
C GLY A 147 6.73 13.12 17.72
N ASN A 148 7.84 13.83 17.57
CA ASN A 148 8.09 15.11 18.23
C ASN A 148 7.57 16.34 17.44
N GLU A 149 6.85 16.12 16.34
CA GLU A 149 6.20 17.21 15.62
C GLU A 149 5.11 17.84 16.50
N LYS A 150 5.04 19.18 16.48
CA LYS A 150 4.05 19.93 17.26
C LYS A 150 2.66 19.96 16.62
N GLY A 151 2.54 19.52 15.37
CA GLY A 151 1.29 19.49 14.63
C GLY A 151 0.55 18.16 14.83
N ASN A 152 -0.70 18.23 15.25
CA ASN A 152 -1.65 17.13 15.24
C ASN A 152 -2.52 17.25 13.98
N TRP A 153 -2.29 16.37 13.02
CA TRP A 153 -3.00 16.36 11.74
C TRP A 153 -4.36 15.69 11.90
N VAL A 154 -5.44 16.34 11.50
CA VAL A 154 -6.78 15.78 11.59
C VAL A 154 -7.27 15.38 10.20
N TYR A 155 -7.73 14.15 10.11
CA TYR A 155 -8.30 13.57 8.90
C TYR A 155 -9.71 13.06 9.18
N GLU A 156 -10.61 13.31 8.24
CA GLU A 156 -11.87 12.60 8.13
C GLU A 156 -11.59 11.24 7.50
N TYR A 157 -12.24 10.18 7.98
CA TYR A 157 -12.11 8.85 7.40
C TYR A 157 -13.48 8.20 7.14
N GLN A 158 -13.50 7.33 6.14
CA GLN A 158 -14.63 6.49 5.81
C GLN A 158 -14.15 5.10 5.38
N ILE A 159 -14.64 4.07 6.07
CA ILE A 159 -14.43 2.67 5.70
C ILE A 159 -15.36 2.35 4.54
N THR A 160 -14.78 1.91 3.43
CA THR A 160 -15.54 1.45 2.27
C THR A 160 -15.92 -0.03 2.44
N LEU A 161 -17.04 -0.44 1.83
CA LEU A 161 -17.51 -1.83 1.88
C LEU A 161 -16.71 -2.78 0.98
N PHE A 162 -15.76 -2.27 0.20
CA PHE A 162 -15.01 -3.05 -0.77
C PHE A 162 -13.79 -3.70 -0.11
N GLU A 163 -13.78 -5.03 -0.11
CA GLU A 163 -12.59 -5.85 0.16
C GLU A 163 -11.76 -5.95 -1.12
N ALA A 164 -10.49 -5.55 -1.06
CA ALA A 164 -9.56 -5.84 -2.14
C ALA A 164 -9.22 -7.34 -2.06
N LYS A 165 -9.16 -8.03 -3.22
CA LYS A 165 -8.88 -9.49 -3.28
C LYS A 165 -7.62 -9.97 -2.55
N ASP A 166 -6.71 -9.05 -2.18
CA ASP A 166 -5.40 -9.32 -1.57
C ASP A 166 -5.23 -8.61 -0.20
N ASP A 167 -6.28 -7.95 0.32
CA ASP A 167 -6.26 -7.30 1.64
C ASP A 167 -7.46 -7.78 2.45
N GLU A 168 -7.20 -8.43 3.59
CA GLU A 168 -8.22 -8.98 4.50
C GLU A 168 -9.09 -7.87 5.13
N TYR A 169 -8.66 -6.61 5.00
CA TYR A 169 -9.29 -5.45 5.61
C TYR A 169 -9.87 -4.48 4.57
N ARG A 170 -11.01 -3.89 4.94
CA ARG A 170 -11.70 -2.88 4.14
C ARG A 170 -10.83 -1.65 3.89
N SER A 171 -10.89 -1.12 2.66
CA SER A 171 -10.15 0.10 2.31
C SER A 171 -10.72 1.32 3.05
N ILE A 172 -9.84 2.17 3.57
CA ILE A 172 -10.18 3.43 4.23
C ILE A 172 -9.90 4.61 3.31
N ASN A 173 -10.92 5.43 3.06
CA ASN A 173 -10.73 6.73 2.43
C ASN A 173 -10.46 7.77 3.51
N THR A 174 -9.56 8.70 3.23
CA THR A 174 -9.22 9.77 4.16
C THR A 174 -9.18 11.12 3.47
N ARG A 175 -9.68 12.15 4.13
CA ARG A 175 -9.58 13.53 3.67
C ARG A 175 -8.93 14.37 4.75
N PHE A 176 -7.93 15.16 4.37
CA PHE A 176 -7.34 16.13 5.29
C PHE A 176 -8.36 17.20 5.69
N VAL A 177 -8.43 17.51 6.98
CA VAL A 177 -9.39 18.45 7.55
C VAL A 177 -8.68 19.69 8.08
N ASP A 178 -7.76 19.53 9.04
CA ASP A 178 -7.10 20.64 9.72
C ASP A 178 -5.81 20.18 10.44
N ILE A 179 -5.02 21.14 10.95
CA ILE A 179 -3.88 20.88 11.83
C ILE A 179 -4.05 21.67 13.13
N TYR A 180 -3.96 20.98 14.26
CA TYR A 180 -3.98 21.59 15.58
C TYR A 180 -2.58 21.61 16.17
N GLU A 181 -2.16 22.73 16.75
CA GLU A 181 -0.89 22.80 17.49
C GLU A 181 -1.00 22.11 18.85
N GLN A 182 0.06 21.43 19.28
CA GLN A 182 0.13 20.80 20.60
C GLN A 182 0.31 21.81 21.72
N ASN A 183 -0.81 22.15 22.33
CA ASN A 183 -0.87 23.04 23.49
C ASN A 183 -1.73 22.38 24.58
N LEU A 184 -1.64 22.86 25.82
CA LEU A 184 -2.47 22.38 26.94
C LEU A 184 -3.99 22.52 26.70
N VAL A 185 -4.38 23.32 25.71
CA VAL A 185 -5.77 23.57 25.31
C VAL A 185 -6.25 22.58 24.24
N ASN A 186 -5.36 22.01 23.43
CA ASN A 186 -5.75 21.15 22.31
C ASN A 186 -5.67 19.66 22.70
N THR A 187 -6.42 19.27 23.73
CA THR A 187 -6.55 17.85 24.11
C THR A 187 -7.40 17.10 23.08
N PRO A 188 -7.24 15.78 22.94
CA PRO A 188 -8.04 14.98 22.00
C PRO A 188 -9.56 15.18 22.18
N GLU A 189 -10.04 15.33 23.42
CA GLU A 189 -11.45 15.53 23.75
C GLU A 189 -11.97 16.91 23.31
N LEU A 190 -11.13 17.95 23.45
CA LEU A 190 -11.46 19.29 22.99
C LEU A 190 -11.46 19.37 21.46
N ILE A 191 -10.51 18.70 20.81
CA ILE A 191 -10.49 18.54 19.35
C ILE A 191 -11.76 17.82 18.89
N LYS A 192 -12.15 16.71 19.53
CA LYS A 192 -13.41 16.01 19.22
C LYS A 192 -14.62 16.94 19.34
N SER A 193 -14.69 17.75 20.40
CA SER A 193 -15.78 18.68 20.63
C SER A 193 -15.84 19.79 19.57
N ASP A 194 -14.70 20.36 19.20
CA ASP A 194 -14.58 21.36 18.12
C ASP A 194 -15.01 20.77 16.76
N LEU A 195 -14.57 19.55 16.44
CA LEU A 195 -14.96 18.86 15.21
C LEU A 195 -16.48 18.66 15.12
N ILE A 196 -17.13 18.21 16.20
CA ILE A 196 -18.59 18.03 16.24
C ILE A 196 -19.32 19.38 16.05
N TYR A 197 -18.81 20.45 16.67
CA TYR A 197 -19.41 21.77 16.56
C TYR A 197 -19.27 22.35 15.13
N ARG A 198 -18.09 22.21 14.53
CA ARG A 198 -17.75 22.75 13.21
C ARG A 198 -18.40 21.95 12.09
N TYR A 199 -18.46 20.62 12.21
CA TYR A 199 -18.91 19.71 11.16
C TYR A 199 -20.23 19.00 11.52
N LYS A 200 -21.33 19.77 11.48
CA LYS A 200 -22.68 19.32 11.86
C LYS A 200 -23.26 18.15 11.05
N HIS A 201 -22.67 17.81 9.91
CA HIS A 201 -23.11 16.67 9.10
C HIS A 201 -22.85 15.32 9.78
N MET A 202 -22.00 15.29 10.81
CA MET A 202 -21.61 14.10 11.55
C MET A 202 -21.79 14.35 13.06
N PRO A 203 -23.02 14.20 13.60
CA PRO A 203 -23.30 14.58 14.99
C PRO A 203 -22.70 13.63 16.04
N ASN A 204 -22.42 12.38 15.67
CA ASN A 204 -21.80 11.38 16.55
C ASN A 204 -20.65 10.64 15.84
N PRO A 205 -19.54 11.34 15.54
CA PRO A 205 -18.39 10.76 14.84
C PRO A 205 -17.61 9.83 15.76
N ALA A 206 -17.09 8.73 15.20
CA ALA A 206 -15.99 8.01 15.84
C ALA A 206 -14.74 8.89 15.74
N VAL A 207 -14.06 9.12 16.85
CA VAL A 207 -12.81 9.89 16.86
C VAL A 207 -11.71 9.05 17.46
N TYR A 208 -10.61 8.92 16.73
CA TYR A 208 -9.44 8.18 17.17
C TYR A 208 -8.24 9.12 17.31
N TYR A 209 -7.45 8.93 18.36
CA TYR A 209 -6.15 9.55 18.52
C TYR A 209 -5.09 8.52 18.11
N VAL A 210 -4.28 8.89 17.13
CA VAL A 210 -3.19 8.08 16.61
C VAL A 210 -1.88 8.81 16.87
N GLU A 211 -0.95 8.12 17.50
CA GLU A 211 0.36 8.66 17.83
C GLU A 211 1.46 7.70 17.38
N SER A 212 2.48 8.26 16.73
CA SER A 212 3.73 7.56 16.55
C SER A 212 4.79 8.07 17.52
N SER A 213 5.50 7.17 18.18
CA SER A 213 6.64 7.51 19.07
C SER A 213 7.87 8.00 18.30
N VAL A 214 7.95 7.71 17.00
CA VAL A 214 9.07 8.05 16.12
C VAL A 214 8.55 8.90 14.97
N THR A 215 9.35 9.86 14.52
CA THR A 215 9.00 10.67 13.35
C THR A 215 9.28 9.92 12.05
N PHE A 216 8.26 9.86 11.19
CA PHE A 216 8.32 9.23 9.87
C PHE A 216 7.88 10.20 8.77
N PRO A 217 8.26 9.95 7.50
CA PRO A 217 7.67 10.62 6.35
C PRO A 217 6.15 10.43 6.34
N LEU A 218 5.41 11.54 6.47
CA LEU A 218 3.96 11.52 6.69
C LEU A 218 3.22 10.82 5.55
N GLU A 219 3.37 11.33 4.32
CA GLU A 219 2.62 10.86 3.15
C GLU A 219 3.10 9.50 2.64
N GLN A 220 4.42 9.29 2.62
CA GLN A 220 5.02 8.10 2.00
C GLN A 220 5.00 6.88 2.94
N THR A 221 4.83 7.07 4.25
CA THR A 221 4.99 5.97 5.21
C THR A 221 3.96 6.01 6.31
N LEU A 222 3.91 7.07 7.11
CA LEU A 222 3.09 7.09 8.30
C LEU A 222 1.60 6.97 7.98
N LEU A 223 1.08 7.89 7.16
CA LEU A 223 -0.33 7.97 6.82
C LEU A 223 -0.86 6.68 6.14
N PRO A 224 -0.16 6.09 5.14
CA PRO A 224 -0.55 4.79 4.59
C PRO A 224 -0.59 3.65 5.61
N VAL A 225 0.36 3.60 6.56
CA VAL A 225 0.37 2.57 7.60
C VAL A 225 -0.76 2.82 8.60
N VAL A 226 -0.95 4.06 9.06
CA VAL A 226 -2.05 4.46 9.94
C VAL A 226 -3.41 4.08 9.35
N LYS A 227 -3.63 4.33 8.06
CA LYS A 227 -4.84 3.89 7.35
C LYS A 227 -5.10 2.39 7.52
N LYS A 228 -4.08 1.56 7.27
CA LYS A 228 -4.20 0.09 7.41
C LYS A 228 -4.44 -0.31 8.85
N CYS A 229 -3.67 0.22 9.81
CA CYS A 229 -3.78 -0.12 11.22
C CYS A 229 -5.14 0.32 11.80
N LEU A 230 -5.64 1.50 11.41
CA LEU A 230 -6.94 2.00 11.84
C LEU A 230 -8.09 1.16 11.28
N ALA A 231 -8.03 0.75 10.01
CA ALA A 231 -9.01 -0.17 9.44
C ALA A 231 -9.03 -1.52 10.18
N LYS A 232 -7.85 -2.08 10.48
CA LYS A 232 -7.70 -3.30 11.30
C LYS A 232 -8.27 -3.12 12.71
N TYR A 233 -8.01 -1.97 13.35
CA TYR A 233 -8.49 -1.67 14.69
C TYR A 233 -10.01 -1.60 14.72
N ILE A 234 -10.62 -0.84 13.81
CA ILE A 234 -12.08 -0.69 13.73
C ILE A 234 -12.76 -2.04 13.43
N ALA A 235 -12.18 -2.86 12.54
CA ALA A 235 -12.70 -4.19 12.24
C ALA A 235 -12.65 -5.17 13.41
N LYS A 236 -11.76 -4.98 14.40
CA LYS A 236 -11.69 -5.80 15.61
C LYS A 236 -12.63 -5.33 16.72
N VAL A 237 -12.97 -4.04 16.73
CA VAL A 237 -13.81 -3.42 17.76
C VAL A 237 -15.29 -3.40 17.37
N ALA A 238 -15.60 -3.45 16.07
CA ALA A 238 -16.94 -3.62 15.51
C ALA A 238 -17.40 -5.08 15.59
#